data_AF-A0A316YU28-F1
#
_entry.id   AF-A0A316YU28-F1
#
_cell.length_a   1.000
_cell.length_b   1.000
_cell.length_c   1.000
_cell.angle_alpha   90.00
_cell.angle_beta   90.00
_cell.angle_gamma   90.00
#
_symmetry.space_group_name_H-M   'P 1'
#
loop_
_entity.id
_entity.type
_entity.pdbx_description
1 polymer ?
#
loop_
_entity_poly.entity_id
_entity_poly.type
_entity_poly.pdbx_seq_one_letter_code
_entity_poly.pdbx_strand_id
1 'polypeptide(L)'
;MAVAASSSTPRRSTRSSTTAATAAVKKEEPLTPPQTPSPTKRRAPANKRKRSASPAVKREAKKEDEDAKADEKPKKAKQTTTDKKLASLRASLASGPFPTHARPTAEEAQQVAEILTEAHGYKTMPFKQPPRGDDRFGGCGDVASVLDATVRTILSCNTSGKNSRNAHKSLCETFGKNNWQAILDASHADVARSIQCGGLHENKARTIQGVLRQTLERHGKLSLDHLHDANSTQVMEELVSFNGVGPKVASCVSAFCIGNDEMAVDTHVHRLCRKLGWVPDKATRDQTYYHLYERIPSKLKYPLHVLLIKHGKACAECSARGFATDRYASPDWEKEGMSVISGVKQEEWKEDDKAKFDVVKCPLRQAGLFSKSRAAGIKKESIKQENGSPVKKVGGSRVKKEEVEEEA
;
A
#
# COMPACT_ATOMS: atom_id res chain seq x y z
N MET A 1 -9.44 31.08 66.44
CA MET A 1 -10.82 30.93 65.93
C MET A 1 -10.87 29.68 65.04
N ALA A 2 -11.93 28.90 64.92
CA ALA A 2 -13.03 28.55 65.85
C ALA A 2 -13.89 27.46 65.15
N VAL A 3 -14.02 26.26 65.76
CA VAL A 3 -15.04 25.18 65.53
C VAL A 3 -15.30 24.65 64.09
N ALA A 4 -15.74 23.41 63.85
CA ALA A 4 -15.65 22.13 64.60
C ALA A 4 -16.15 20.95 63.70
N ALA A 5 -15.82 19.70 64.10
CA ALA A 5 -16.52 18.42 63.82
C ALA A 5 -16.73 17.96 62.34
N SER A 6 -16.65 16.68 61.93
CA SER A 6 -17.06 15.37 62.51
C SER A 6 -18.59 15.16 62.52
N SER A 7 -19.18 14.01 62.17
CA SER A 7 -18.67 12.74 61.60
C SER A 7 -19.82 11.81 61.13
N SER A 8 -19.48 10.60 60.62
CA SER A 8 -20.25 9.33 60.72
C SER A 8 -21.65 9.13 60.06
N THR A 9 -21.67 8.27 59.02
CA THR A 9 -22.53 7.06 58.79
C THR A 9 -23.76 6.79 59.70
N PRO A 10 -24.90 6.23 59.20
CA PRO A 10 -24.92 4.84 58.67
C PRO A 10 -25.98 4.46 57.60
N ARG A 11 -26.07 3.14 57.32
CA ARG A 11 -26.95 2.42 56.38
C ARG A 11 -28.46 2.69 56.50
N ARG A 12 -29.19 2.50 55.38
CA ARG A 12 -30.37 1.60 55.33
C ARG A 12 -30.56 0.98 53.94
N SER A 13 -31.18 -0.20 53.87
CA SER A 13 -31.58 -0.88 52.63
C SER A 13 -33.10 -0.96 52.49
N THR A 14 -33.59 -1.11 51.26
CA THR A 14 -34.93 -1.62 50.94
C THR A 14 -34.83 -2.69 49.85
N ARG A 15 -35.77 -3.64 49.84
CA ARG A 15 -35.76 -4.84 48.98
C ARG A 15 -37.21 -5.27 48.67
N SER A 16 -37.55 -5.31 47.38
CA SER A 16 -38.72 -5.95 46.74
C SER A 16 -38.41 -6.04 45.23
N SER A 17 -38.65 -7.07 44.40
CA SER A 17 -39.41 -8.34 44.44
C SER A 17 -40.93 -8.19 44.67
N THR A 18 -41.85 -8.69 43.85
CA THR A 18 -41.85 -9.57 42.63
C THR A 18 -42.74 -8.91 41.54
N THR A 19 -43.06 -9.37 40.32
CA THR A 19 -43.31 -10.68 39.65
C THR A 19 -42.94 -10.53 38.15
N ALA A 20 -42.63 -11.54 37.31
CA ALA A 20 -43.18 -12.89 37.09
C ALA A 20 -44.55 -12.91 36.37
N ALA A 21 -44.53 -12.86 35.03
CA ALA A 21 -45.66 -13.17 34.15
C ALA A 21 -45.17 -13.92 32.89
N THR A 22 -45.56 -15.19 32.74
CA THR A 22 -45.21 -16.06 31.60
C THR A 22 -46.37 -16.14 30.61
N ALA A 23 -46.08 -16.28 29.32
CA ALA A 23 -47.10 -16.54 28.30
C ALA A 23 -46.60 -17.48 27.18
N ALA A 24 -47.28 -18.62 27.06
CA ALA A 24 -47.43 -19.49 25.89
C ALA A 24 -46.22 -19.71 24.93
N VAL A 25 -45.59 -20.88 25.07
CA VAL A 25 -44.89 -21.53 23.93
C VAL A 25 -45.93 -21.91 22.86
N LYS A 26 -45.67 -21.54 21.60
CA LYS A 26 -46.17 -22.29 20.44
C LYS A 26 -45.01 -23.09 19.84
N LYS A 27 -45.26 -24.35 19.49
CA LYS A 27 -44.40 -25.10 18.59
C LYS A 27 -44.70 -24.64 17.16
N GLU A 28 -43.66 -24.32 16.40
CA GLU A 28 -43.68 -24.32 14.94
C GLU A 28 -42.65 -25.34 14.46
N GLU A 29 -42.91 -25.96 13.31
CA GLU A 29 -42.07 -27.01 12.75
C GLU A 29 -40.79 -26.45 12.12
N PRO A 30 -39.70 -27.23 12.01
CA PRO A 30 -38.43 -26.76 11.46
C PRO A 30 -38.56 -26.47 9.95
N LEU A 31 -38.73 -25.19 9.60
CA LEU A 31 -38.71 -24.71 8.22
C LEU A 31 -37.38 -25.10 7.55
N THR A 32 -37.48 -25.88 6.47
CA THR A 32 -36.32 -26.30 5.67
C THR A 32 -35.63 -25.10 5.01
N PRO A 33 -34.28 -25.07 4.94
CA PRO A 33 -33.56 -23.97 4.31
C PRO A 33 -33.88 -23.87 2.81
N PRO A 34 -33.97 -22.66 2.23
CA PRO A 34 -34.30 -22.48 0.83
C PRO A 34 -33.21 -23.06 -0.07
N GLN A 35 -33.60 -23.96 -0.98
CA GLN A 35 -32.67 -24.58 -1.93
C GLN A 35 -32.19 -23.55 -2.96
N THR A 36 -30.87 -23.43 -3.13
CA THR A 36 -30.28 -22.60 -4.17
C THR A 36 -30.39 -23.30 -5.54
N PRO A 37 -30.77 -22.59 -6.62
CA PRO A 37 -30.92 -23.20 -7.94
C PRO A 37 -29.54 -23.64 -8.48
N SER A 38 -29.46 -24.90 -8.90
CA SER A 38 -28.23 -25.47 -9.48
C SER A 38 -27.84 -24.78 -10.80
N PRO A 39 -26.55 -24.52 -11.04
CA PRO A 39 -26.10 -23.82 -12.25
C PRO A 39 -26.33 -24.69 -13.50
N THR A 40 -27.00 -24.11 -14.50
CA THR A 40 -27.30 -24.77 -15.77
C THR A 40 -26.03 -25.02 -16.60
N LYS A 41 -25.84 -26.28 -17.02
CA LYS A 41 -24.73 -26.69 -17.88
C LYS A 41 -24.81 -25.98 -19.24
N ARG A 42 -23.80 -25.17 -19.59
CA ARG A 42 -23.57 -24.73 -20.98
C ARG A 42 -22.25 -25.30 -21.50
N ARG A 43 -22.28 -25.85 -22.71
CA ARG A 43 -21.21 -26.68 -23.29
C ARG A 43 -19.94 -25.88 -23.61
N ALA A 44 -18.78 -26.49 -23.38
CA ALA A 44 -17.57 -26.26 -24.17
C ALA A 44 -17.37 -27.45 -25.14
N PRO A 45 -16.92 -27.23 -26.38
CA PRO A 45 -16.64 -28.32 -27.33
C PRO A 45 -15.28 -28.97 -27.04
N ALA A 46 -15.20 -30.30 -27.14
CA ALA A 46 -13.97 -31.08 -27.04
C ALA A 46 -13.80 -31.98 -28.27
N ASN A 47 -12.57 -32.12 -28.79
CA ASN A 47 -12.33 -33.05 -29.90
C ASN A 47 -10.84 -33.47 -30.04
N LYS A 48 -10.47 -34.64 -29.46
CA LYS A 48 -9.46 -35.63 -29.94
C LYS A 48 -7.98 -35.15 -30.05
N ARG A 49 -6.92 -35.97 -30.02
CA ARG A 49 -6.61 -37.42 -29.78
C ARG A 49 -5.09 -37.46 -29.41
N LYS A 50 -4.42 -38.52 -28.91
CA LYS A 50 -4.77 -39.93 -28.61
C LYS A 50 -4.33 -40.18 -27.13
N ARG A 51 -3.48 -41.10 -26.61
CA ARG A 51 -2.86 -42.38 -27.02
C ARG A 51 -2.55 -43.24 -25.77
N SER A 52 -3.22 -44.39 -25.62
CA SER A 52 -2.75 -45.64 -24.93
C SER A 52 -2.32 -45.64 -23.44
N ALA A 53 -2.36 -46.82 -22.79
CA ALA A 53 -2.15 -47.02 -21.35
C ALA A 53 -1.40 -48.33 -21.01
N SER A 54 -0.76 -48.33 -19.82
CA SER A 54 -0.35 -49.50 -19.01
C SER A 54 0.76 -50.43 -19.57
N PRO A 55 1.37 -51.31 -18.74
CA PRO A 55 1.20 -51.53 -17.30
C PRO A 55 2.46 -51.23 -16.45
N ALA A 56 2.38 -51.46 -15.13
CA ALA A 56 3.50 -51.40 -14.20
C ALA A 56 4.09 -52.80 -13.89
N VAL A 57 5.38 -52.86 -13.53
CA VAL A 57 6.06 -54.07 -13.02
C VAL A 57 6.96 -53.67 -11.84
N LYS A 58 6.90 -54.42 -10.74
CA LYS A 58 7.87 -54.33 -9.63
C LYS A 58 9.12 -55.14 -9.94
N ARG A 59 10.30 -54.66 -9.52
CA ARG A 59 11.43 -55.53 -9.17
C ARG A 59 12.31 -54.86 -8.12
N GLU A 60 12.62 -55.58 -7.06
CA GLU A 60 13.58 -55.18 -6.02
C GLU A 60 14.90 -55.88 -6.27
N ALA A 61 16.02 -55.19 -6.03
CA ALA A 61 17.35 -55.80 -5.96
C ALA A 61 18.28 -54.99 -5.04
N LYS A 62 18.88 -55.71 -4.09
CA LYS A 62 20.11 -55.38 -3.34
C LYS A 62 21.32 -55.85 -4.19
N LYS A 63 22.58 -55.44 -4.00
CA LYS A 63 23.27 -54.49 -3.09
C LYS A 63 24.63 -54.12 -3.75
N GLU A 64 25.48 -53.43 -2.98
CA GLU A 64 26.95 -53.42 -3.02
C GLU A 64 27.67 -52.45 -3.99
N ASP A 65 28.92 -52.21 -3.62
CA ASP A 65 29.66 -50.96 -3.80
C ASP A 65 30.87 -51.14 -4.72
N GLU A 66 31.31 -50.07 -5.41
CA GLU A 66 32.72 -49.86 -5.78
C GLU A 66 33.07 -48.37 -5.83
N ASP A 67 34.31 -48.04 -5.50
CA ASP A 67 34.86 -46.68 -5.47
C ASP A 67 35.18 -46.14 -6.88
N ALA A 68 34.69 -44.94 -7.21
CA ALA A 68 35.13 -44.21 -8.40
C ALA A 68 35.23 -42.70 -8.11
N LYS A 69 36.46 -42.19 -8.06
CA LYS A 69 36.71 -40.74 -8.02
C LYS A 69 36.21 -40.09 -9.31
N ALA A 70 35.35 -39.07 -9.19
CA ALA A 70 34.96 -38.19 -10.28
C ALA A 70 35.04 -36.74 -9.82
N ASP A 71 35.70 -35.87 -10.59
CA ASP A 71 35.91 -34.46 -10.26
C ASP A 71 34.58 -33.71 -10.02
N GLU A 72 34.37 -33.20 -8.80
CA GLU A 72 33.20 -32.39 -8.49
C GLU A 72 33.33 -30.98 -9.08
N LYS A 73 33.03 -30.89 -10.37
CA LYS A 73 32.82 -29.63 -11.08
C LYS A 73 31.74 -28.81 -10.35
N PRO A 74 32.02 -27.59 -9.86
CA PRO A 74 31.20 -26.92 -8.86
C PRO A 74 29.78 -26.66 -9.36
N LYS A 75 28.81 -27.33 -8.71
CA LYS A 75 27.38 -27.23 -9.00
C LYS A 75 26.89 -25.81 -8.65
N LYS A 76 26.70 -24.96 -9.67
CA LYS A 76 26.15 -23.60 -9.48
C LYS A 76 24.88 -23.66 -8.62
N ALA A 77 24.91 -23.01 -7.46
CA ALA A 77 23.78 -22.97 -6.54
C ALA A 77 22.53 -22.43 -7.24
N LYS A 78 21.39 -23.12 -7.07
CA LYS A 78 20.11 -22.66 -7.63
C LYS A 78 19.66 -21.43 -6.86
N GLN A 79 19.72 -20.25 -7.50
CA GLN A 79 19.17 -19.00 -6.98
C GLN A 79 17.77 -19.20 -6.37
N THR A 80 17.62 -18.74 -5.13
CA THR A 80 16.38 -18.80 -4.37
C THR A 80 15.28 -17.93 -5.01
N THR A 81 14.05 -18.07 -4.53
CA THR A 81 12.96 -17.15 -4.89
C THR A 81 13.23 -15.72 -4.42
N THR A 82 13.95 -15.56 -3.32
CA THR A 82 14.35 -14.25 -2.75
C THR A 82 15.37 -13.55 -3.64
N ASP A 83 16.42 -14.25 -4.09
CA ASP A 83 17.48 -13.65 -4.92
C ASP A 83 16.92 -13.07 -6.22
N LYS A 84 16.01 -13.82 -6.86
CA LYS A 84 15.34 -13.41 -8.10
C LYS A 84 14.42 -12.20 -7.89
N LYS A 85 13.79 -12.12 -6.72
CA LYS A 85 12.92 -11.01 -6.32
C LYS A 85 13.73 -9.74 -6.06
N LEU A 86 14.88 -9.85 -5.39
CA LEU A 86 15.81 -8.74 -5.15
C LEU A 86 16.51 -8.28 -6.45
N ALA A 87 16.93 -9.21 -7.32
CA ALA A 87 17.45 -8.87 -8.64
C ALA A 87 16.42 -8.11 -9.49
N SER A 88 15.15 -8.55 -9.47
CA SER A 88 14.04 -7.87 -10.15
C SER A 88 13.76 -6.47 -9.57
N LEU A 89 13.79 -6.32 -8.24
CA LEU A 89 13.68 -5.02 -7.56
C LEU A 89 14.79 -4.06 -8.01
N ARG A 90 16.06 -4.48 -7.87
CA ARG A 90 17.24 -3.68 -8.25
C ARG A 90 17.20 -3.26 -9.71
N ALA A 91 16.93 -4.19 -10.62
CA ALA A 91 16.82 -3.89 -12.05
C ALA A 91 15.70 -2.88 -12.35
N SER A 92 14.52 -3.05 -11.71
CA SER A 92 13.37 -2.16 -11.94
C SER A 92 13.57 -0.74 -11.38
N LEU A 93 14.33 -0.60 -10.28
CA LEU A 93 14.70 0.70 -9.70
C LEU A 93 15.86 1.40 -10.46
N ALA A 94 16.73 0.64 -11.11
CA ALA A 94 17.93 1.18 -11.76
C ALA A 94 17.69 1.78 -13.17
N SER A 95 16.75 1.23 -13.95
CA SER A 95 16.47 1.68 -15.33
C SER A 95 15.04 2.15 -15.58
N GLY A 96 14.18 2.08 -14.55
CA GLY A 96 12.74 2.24 -14.68
C GLY A 96 12.07 1.15 -15.53
N PRO A 97 10.73 1.05 -15.50
CA PRO A 97 9.97 0.13 -16.35
C PRO A 97 9.53 0.74 -17.69
N PHE A 98 9.62 2.08 -17.85
CA PHE A 98 9.15 2.80 -19.04
C PHE A 98 10.15 3.87 -19.52
N PRO A 99 11.34 3.50 -20.03
CA PRO A 99 12.41 4.46 -20.39
C PRO A 99 12.02 5.57 -21.39
N THR A 100 10.96 5.35 -22.19
CA THR A 100 10.43 6.32 -23.17
C THR A 100 9.27 7.17 -22.66
N HIS A 101 8.78 6.94 -21.43
CA HIS A 101 7.59 7.61 -20.88
C HIS A 101 7.96 8.78 -19.98
N ALA A 102 8.27 9.93 -20.59
CA ALA A 102 8.85 11.09 -19.92
C ALA A 102 7.95 11.84 -18.89
N ARG A 103 6.72 11.37 -18.66
CA ARG A 103 5.78 11.96 -17.66
C ARG A 103 5.69 11.06 -16.42
N PRO A 104 5.52 11.59 -15.20
CA PRO A 104 5.46 13.01 -14.87
C PRO A 104 6.82 13.70 -15.04
N THR A 105 6.77 15.01 -15.21
CA THR A 105 7.91 15.90 -14.95
C THR A 105 7.86 16.38 -13.49
N ALA A 106 8.91 17.03 -13.01
CA ALA A 106 8.93 17.59 -11.65
C ALA A 106 7.86 18.68 -11.47
N GLU A 107 7.59 19.44 -12.53
CA GLU A 107 6.62 20.54 -12.57
C GLU A 107 5.18 20.00 -12.57
N GLU A 108 4.90 18.92 -13.33
CA GLU A 108 3.60 18.24 -13.28
C GLU A 108 3.32 17.62 -11.91
N ALA A 109 4.36 17.06 -11.26
CA ALA A 109 4.28 16.52 -9.91
C ALA A 109 4.01 17.63 -8.88
N GLN A 110 4.70 18.76 -8.98
CA GLN A 110 4.54 19.95 -8.15
C GLN A 110 3.12 20.54 -8.30
N GLN A 111 2.67 20.78 -9.55
CA GLN A 111 1.34 21.31 -9.86
C GLN A 111 0.20 20.43 -9.30
N VAL A 112 0.31 19.09 -9.43
CA VAL A 112 -0.69 18.18 -8.84
C VAL A 112 -0.67 18.21 -7.31
N ALA A 113 0.50 18.36 -6.69
CA ALA A 113 0.59 18.51 -5.24
C ALA A 113 -0.01 19.83 -4.74
N GLU A 114 0.19 20.94 -5.46
CA GLU A 114 -0.35 22.26 -5.11
C GLU A 114 -1.89 22.29 -5.19
N ILE A 115 -2.44 21.91 -6.35
CA ILE A 115 -3.89 21.85 -6.60
C ILE A 115 -4.61 20.97 -5.55
N LEU A 116 -4.00 19.85 -5.16
CA LEU A 116 -4.58 18.97 -4.14
C LEU A 116 -4.34 19.44 -2.71
N THR A 117 -3.31 20.24 -2.44
CA THR A 117 -3.07 20.87 -1.13
C THR A 117 -4.19 21.86 -0.84
N GLU A 118 -4.42 22.80 -1.76
CA GLU A 118 -5.49 23.79 -1.71
C GLU A 118 -6.88 23.12 -1.61
N ALA A 119 -7.23 22.27 -2.59
CA ALA A 119 -8.55 21.64 -2.66
C ALA A 119 -8.86 20.69 -1.48
N HIS A 120 -7.87 20.34 -0.66
CA HIS A 120 -8.07 19.54 0.55
C HIS A 120 -7.85 20.29 1.87
N GLY A 121 -7.81 21.63 1.83
CA GLY A 121 -7.80 22.50 3.01
C GLY A 121 -6.47 22.51 3.77
N TYR A 122 -5.36 22.18 3.11
CA TYR A 122 -4.04 22.20 3.74
C TYR A 122 -3.39 23.59 3.57
N LYS A 123 -2.91 24.18 4.67
CA LYS A 123 -2.18 25.47 4.65
C LYS A 123 -0.82 25.37 3.93
N THR A 124 -0.20 24.20 3.97
CA THR A 124 1.07 23.85 3.31
C THR A 124 1.01 22.37 2.91
N MET A 125 1.86 21.93 1.97
CA MET A 125 1.91 20.51 1.57
C MET A 125 2.09 19.59 2.79
N PRO A 126 1.34 18.48 2.90
CA PRO A 126 1.44 17.59 4.04
C PRO A 126 2.83 16.95 4.12
N PHE A 127 3.59 17.31 5.14
CA PHE A 127 4.93 16.81 5.43
C PHE A 127 4.91 15.56 6.31
N LYS A 128 6.02 14.81 6.32
CA LYS A 128 6.19 13.64 7.19
C LYS A 128 6.15 14.04 8.65
N GLN A 129 5.52 13.22 9.47
CA GLN A 129 5.60 13.33 10.93
C GLN A 129 6.23 12.06 11.48
N PRO A 130 6.98 12.13 12.59
CA PRO A 130 7.46 10.93 13.26
C PRO A 130 6.28 10.06 13.71
N PRO A 131 6.47 8.74 13.85
CA PRO A 131 5.41 7.82 14.23
C PRO A 131 4.71 8.24 15.53
N ARG A 132 3.37 8.33 15.49
CA ARG A 132 2.55 8.92 16.56
C ARG A 132 2.21 7.93 17.69
N GLY A 133 3.23 7.22 18.17
CA GLY A 133 3.17 6.28 19.31
C GLY A 133 2.45 4.95 19.07
N ASP A 134 2.90 3.91 19.77
CA ASP A 134 2.48 2.51 19.53
C ASP A 134 1.11 2.13 20.13
N ASP A 135 0.49 3.02 20.92
CA ASP A 135 -0.77 2.77 21.62
C ASP A 135 -2.03 2.87 20.76
N ARG A 136 -1.92 3.44 19.55
CA ARG A 136 -3.08 3.68 18.68
C ARG A 136 -3.26 2.52 17.71
N PHE A 137 -4.43 1.87 17.71
CA PHE A 137 -4.71 0.75 16.80
C PHE A 137 -4.83 1.19 15.33
N GLY A 138 -3.90 0.73 14.50
CA GLY A 138 -3.91 0.72 13.03
C GLY A 138 -3.77 2.07 12.32
N GLY A 139 -2.52 2.42 12.00
CA GLY A 139 -2.14 3.23 10.83
C GLY A 139 -1.22 2.41 9.90
N CYS A 140 -1.04 2.83 8.65
CA CYS A 140 -0.13 2.16 7.70
C CYS A 140 1.33 2.57 8.00
N GLY A 141 1.98 1.91 8.95
CA GLY A 141 3.37 2.23 9.33
C GLY A 141 3.53 3.40 10.31
N ASP A 142 2.43 4.04 10.74
CA ASP A 142 2.39 5.08 11.80
C ASP A 142 2.54 4.45 13.21
N VAL A 143 3.69 3.80 13.44
CA VAL A 143 4.21 3.23 14.71
C VAL A 143 5.75 3.16 14.68
N ALA A 144 6.39 3.08 15.85
CA ALA A 144 7.84 3.09 15.96
C ALA A 144 8.48 1.71 15.66
N SER A 145 7.81 0.61 16.00
CA SER A 145 8.33 -0.72 15.68
C SER A 145 8.11 -1.08 14.20
N VAL A 146 9.21 -1.43 13.53
CA VAL A 146 9.25 -1.79 12.09
C VAL A 146 8.49 -3.09 11.82
N LEU A 147 8.45 -4.00 12.80
CA LEU A 147 7.70 -5.26 12.68
C LEU A 147 6.18 -5.03 12.80
N ASP A 148 5.73 -4.22 13.76
CA ASP A 148 4.31 -3.83 13.88
C ASP A 148 3.87 -2.98 12.66
N ALA A 149 4.71 -2.05 12.22
CA ALA A 149 4.52 -1.29 10.98
C ALA A 149 4.30 -2.21 9.78
N THR A 150 5.10 -3.28 9.66
CA THR A 150 4.98 -4.30 8.60
C THR A 150 3.67 -5.08 8.72
N VAL A 151 3.32 -5.59 9.90
CA VAL A 151 2.07 -6.33 10.15
C VAL A 151 0.84 -5.47 9.85
N ARG A 152 0.77 -4.24 10.40
CA ARG A 152 -0.30 -3.26 10.11
C ARG A 152 -0.43 -2.95 8.62
N THR A 153 0.69 -2.89 7.91
CA THR A 153 0.74 -2.59 6.47
C THR A 153 0.34 -3.77 5.60
N ILE A 154 0.53 -5.01 6.06
CA ILE A 154 -0.06 -6.23 5.47
C ILE A 154 -1.58 -6.26 5.72
N LEU A 155 -2.02 -5.95 6.94
CA LEU A 155 -3.44 -5.90 7.29
C LEU A 155 -4.21 -4.84 6.49
N SER A 156 -3.60 -3.68 6.19
CA SER A 156 -4.18 -2.62 5.36
C SER A 156 -4.22 -2.91 3.86
N CYS A 157 -3.53 -3.95 3.37
CA CYS A 157 -3.61 -4.31 1.95
C CYS A 157 -5.03 -4.74 1.55
N ASN A 158 -5.53 -4.12 0.48
CA ASN A 158 -6.81 -4.43 -0.18
C ASN A 158 -8.02 -4.48 0.78
N THR A 159 -8.12 -3.51 1.69
CA THR A 159 -9.24 -3.40 2.64
C THR A 159 -9.49 -1.94 3.05
N SER A 160 -10.55 -1.69 3.83
CA SER A 160 -10.85 -0.34 4.34
C SER A 160 -10.00 0.01 5.56
N GLY A 161 -9.75 1.31 5.79
CA GLY A 161 -9.08 1.80 7.00
C GLY A 161 -9.86 1.58 8.31
N LYS A 162 -11.14 1.18 8.24
CA LYS A 162 -11.90 0.68 9.41
C LYS A 162 -11.61 -0.80 9.64
N ASN A 163 -11.64 -1.60 8.57
CA ASN A 163 -11.40 -3.03 8.61
C ASN A 163 -9.96 -3.38 9.02
N SER A 164 -8.95 -2.62 8.56
CA SER A 164 -7.55 -2.85 8.96
C SER A 164 -7.29 -2.52 10.43
N ARG A 165 -7.93 -1.46 10.97
CA ARG A 165 -7.90 -1.14 12.41
C ARG A 165 -8.57 -2.22 13.23
N ASN A 166 -9.77 -2.67 12.84
CA ASN A 166 -10.48 -3.73 13.53
C ASN A 166 -9.71 -5.06 13.50
N ALA A 167 -9.08 -5.42 12.37
CA ALA A 167 -8.28 -6.64 12.25
C ALA A 167 -7.00 -6.58 13.10
N HIS A 168 -6.31 -5.43 13.15
CA HIS A 168 -5.13 -5.26 14.01
C HIS A 168 -5.51 -5.28 15.49
N LYS A 169 -6.59 -4.57 15.86
CA LYS A 169 -7.15 -4.62 17.21
C LYS A 169 -7.50 -6.06 17.62
N SER A 170 -8.27 -6.78 16.81
CA SER A 170 -8.69 -8.15 17.12
C SER A 170 -7.52 -9.14 17.19
N LEU A 171 -6.45 -8.94 16.40
CA LEU A 171 -5.21 -9.71 16.49
C LEU A 171 -4.53 -9.50 17.87
N CYS A 172 -4.40 -8.25 18.30
CA CYS A 172 -3.82 -7.90 19.61
C CYS A 172 -4.71 -8.32 20.79
N GLU A 173 -6.04 -8.31 20.66
CA GLU A 173 -6.96 -8.84 21.66
C GLU A 173 -6.93 -10.37 21.76
N THR A 174 -6.61 -11.08 20.66
CA THR A 174 -6.53 -12.55 20.63
C THR A 174 -5.22 -13.08 21.18
N PHE A 175 -4.08 -12.46 20.83
CA PHE A 175 -2.74 -12.98 21.12
C PHE A 175 -1.92 -12.12 22.09
N GLY A 176 -2.37 -10.90 22.40
CA GLY A 176 -1.66 -9.89 23.18
C GLY A 176 -1.04 -8.79 22.29
N LYS A 177 -1.01 -7.55 22.79
CA LYS A 177 -0.34 -6.42 22.13
C LYS A 177 1.17 -6.71 22.01
N ASN A 178 1.71 -6.59 20.80
CA ASN A 178 3.11 -6.85 20.46
C ASN A 178 3.64 -8.27 20.80
N ASN A 179 2.76 -9.23 21.11
CA ASN A 179 3.15 -10.60 21.39
C ASN A 179 3.34 -11.40 20.09
N TRP A 180 4.42 -11.09 19.38
CA TRP A 180 4.75 -11.69 18.09
C TRP A 180 4.98 -13.21 18.19
N GLN A 181 5.45 -13.70 19.34
CA GLN A 181 5.69 -15.13 19.56
C GLN A 181 4.38 -15.92 19.56
N ALA A 182 3.36 -15.47 20.30
CA ALA A 182 2.05 -16.14 20.28
C ALA A 182 1.39 -16.14 18.90
N ILE A 183 1.62 -15.12 18.06
CA ILE A 183 1.13 -15.09 16.67
C ILE A 183 1.92 -16.05 15.76
N LEU A 184 3.20 -16.29 16.04
CA LEU A 184 4.04 -17.25 15.33
C LEU A 184 3.68 -18.70 15.67
N ASP A 185 3.41 -18.99 16.95
CA ASP A 185 3.10 -20.33 17.47
C ASP A 185 1.63 -20.74 17.27
N ALA A 186 0.72 -19.77 17.15
CA ALA A 186 -0.69 -20.03 16.91
C ALA A 186 -0.96 -20.76 15.58
N SER A 187 -2.06 -21.53 15.53
CA SER A 187 -2.47 -22.16 14.28
C SER A 187 -2.78 -21.09 13.21
N HIS A 188 -2.44 -21.40 11.95
CA HIS A 188 -2.73 -20.51 10.82
C HIS A 188 -4.23 -20.18 10.72
N ALA A 189 -5.10 -21.14 11.07
CA ALA A 189 -6.55 -20.96 11.12
C ALA A 189 -6.99 -19.94 12.18
N ASP A 190 -6.34 -19.90 13.35
CA ASP A 190 -6.70 -18.96 14.43
C ASP A 190 -6.22 -17.54 14.13
N VAL A 191 -5.01 -17.41 13.58
CA VAL A 191 -4.52 -16.12 13.07
C VAL A 191 -5.43 -15.62 11.95
N ALA A 192 -5.82 -16.47 10.98
CA ALA A 192 -6.76 -16.12 9.92
C ALA A 192 -8.15 -15.72 10.46
N ARG A 193 -8.66 -16.43 11.47
CA ARG A 193 -9.93 -16.14 12.14
C ARG A 193 -9.91 -14.78 12.83
N SER A 194 -8.86 -14.46 13.59
CA SER A 194 -8.72 -13.18 14.31
C SER A 194 -8.72 -11.96 13.36
N ILE A 195 -8.18 -12.12 12.15
CA ILE A 195 -8.10 -11.03 11.14
C ILE A 195 -9.18 -11.12 10.07
N GLN A 196 -10.20 -11.97 10.23
CA GLN A 196 -11.18 -12.30 9.19
C GLN A 196 -11.86 -11.05 8.61
N CYS A 197 -12.26 -10.12 9.48
CA CYS A 197 -12.87 -8.84 9.13
C CYS A 197 -12.00 -7.93 8.25
N GLY A 198 -10.68 -8.15 8.23
CA GLY A 198 -9.72 -7.45 7.37
C GLY A 198 -9.78 -7.87 5.90
N GLY A 199 -10.42 -9.01 5.57
CA GLY A 199 -10.52 -9.55 4.21
C GLY A 199 -9.19 -10.11 3.67
N LEU A 200 -9.25 -11.13 2.81
CA LEU A 200 -8.09 -11.92 2.35
C LEU A 200 -7.27 -12.53 3.51
N HIS A 201 -7.95 -12.91 4.59
CA HIS A 201 -7.36 -13.32 5.86
C HIS A 201 -6.42 -14.52 5.73
N GLU A 202 -6.78 -15.55 4.97
CA GLU A 202 -5.93 -16.71 4.67
C GLU A 202 -4.51 -16.32 4.21
N ASN A 203 -4.45 -15.42 3.22
CA ASN A 203 -3.20 -14.94 2.65
C ASN A 203 -2.48 -13.97 3.60
N LYS A 204 -3.22 -13.11 4.32
CA LYS A 204 -2.64 -12.17 5.29
C LYS A 204 -2.00 -12.91 6.47
N ALA A 205 -2.67 -13.90 7.04
CA ALA A 205 -2.15 -14.73 8.12
C ALA A 205 -0.89 -15.48 7.68
N ARG A 206 -0.92 -16.10 6.49
CA ARG A 206 0.25 -16.77 5.89
C ARG A 206 1.43 -15.82 5.69
N THR A 207 1.19 -14.58 5.22
CA THR A 207 2.25 -13.58 5.08
C THR A 207 2.75 -13.08 6.43
N ILE A 208 1.88 -12.84 7.42
CA ILE A 208 2.27 -12.40 8.78
C ILE A 208 3.13 -13.47 9.44
N GLN A 209 2.65 -14.71 9.59
CA GLN A 209 3.43 -15.80 10.16
C GLN A 209 4.66 -16.16 9.31
N GLY A 210 4.61 -15.91 7.99
CA GLY A 210 5.76 -16.00 7.10
C GLY A 210 6.85 -14.99 7.42
N VAL A 211 6.50 -13.71 7.60
CA VAL A 211 7.41 -12.64 8.04
C VAL A 211 7.98 -12.98 9.41
N LEU A 212 7.14 -13.21 10.42
CA LEU A 212 7.56 -13.50 11.79
C LEU A 212 8.60 -14.64 11.85
N ARG A 213 8.34 -15.74 11.15
CA ARG A 213 9.28 -16.87 11.08
C ARG A 213 10.62 -16.48 10.44
N GLN A 214 10.60 -15.85 9.27
CA GLN A 214 11.81 -15.38 8.59
C GLN A 214 12.57 -14.34 9.43
N THR A 215 11.88 -13.50 10.20
CA THR A 215 12.51 -12.53 11.10
C THR A 215 13.26 -13.24 12.22
N LEU A 216 12.63 -14.24 12.86
CA LEU A 216 13.29 -15.06 13.88
C LEU A 216 14.46 -15.89 13.31
N GLU A 217 14.26 -16.55 12.16
CA GLU A 217 15.28 -17.37 11.47
C GLU A 217 16.53 -16.59 11.08
N ARG A 218 16.39 -15.30 10.70
CA ARG A 218 17.49 -14.48 10.17
C ARG A 218 18.18 -13.60 11.21
N HIS A 219 17.44 -13.11 12.21
CA HIS A 219 17.92 -12.10 13.15
C HIS A 219 17.93 -12.58 14.62
N GLY A 220 17.46 -13.81 14.90
CA GLY A 220 17.42 -14.40 16.26
C GLY A 220 16.42 -13.76 17.22
N LYS A 221 15.66 -12.75 16.77
CA LYS A 221 14.67 -12.00 17.57
C LYS A 221 13.48 -11.60 16.70
N LEU A 222 12.30 -11.43 17.31
CA LEU A 222 11.11 -10.91 16.64
C LEU A 222 11.09 -9.36 16.65
N SER A 223 12.06 -8.77 15.95
CA SER A 223 12.24 -7.32 15.78
C SER A 223 12.95 -7.06 14.44
N LEU A 224 12.57 -5.98 13.76
CA LEU A 224 13.22 -5.47 12.53
C LEU A 224 13.76 -4.05 12.74
N ASP A 225 13.91 -3.63 13.99
CA ASP A 225 14.11 -2.22 14.34
C ASP A 225 15.55 -1.74 14.08
N HIS A 226 16.46 -2.65 13.72
CA HIS A 226 17.78 -2.32 13.13
C HIS A 226 17.67 -1.64 11.76
N LEU A 227 16.48 -1.65 11.13
CA LEU A 227 16.21 -0.91 9.90
C LEU A 227 16.05 0.60 10.11
N HIS A 228 16.01 1.09 11.35
CA HIS A 228 16.12 2.54 11.63
C HIS A 228 17.53 3.09 11.36
N ASP A 229 18.56 2.25 11.53
CA ASP A 229 19.96 2.61 11.26
C ASP A 229 20.38 2.34 9.80
N ALA A 230 19.48 1.78 8.98
CA ALA A 230 19.74 1.34 7.61
C ALA A 230 19.34 2.40 6.57
N ASN A 231 20.09 2.47 5.46
CA ASN A 231 19.73 3.39 4.36
C ASN A 231 18.49 2.94 3.60
N SER A 232 17.84 3.86 2.88
CA SER A 232 16.57 3.61 2.18
C SER A 232 16.61 2.40 1.22
N THR A 233 17.72 2.16 0.53
CA THR A 233 17.92 0.99 -0.33
C THR A 233 17.96 -0.30 0.49
N GLN A 234 18.72 -0.33 1.60
CA GLN A 234 18.78 -1.49 2.51
C GLN A 234 17.40 -1.79 3.12
N VAL A 235 16.68 -0.77 3.59
CA VAL A 235 15.30 -0.90 4.11
C VAL A 235 14.37 -1.50 3.07
N MET A 236 14.40 -1.00 1.83
CA MET A 236 13.56 -1.51 0.75
C MET A 236 13.92 -2.93 0.34
N GLU A 237 15.20 -3.27 0.26
CA GLU A 237 15.66 -4.61 -0.08
C GLU A 237 15.34 -5.63 1.04
N GLU A 238 15.63 -5.32 2.31
CA GLU A 238 15.34 -6.26 3.40
C GLU A 238 13.83 -6.50 3.52
N LEU A 239 13.00 -5.44 3.50
CA LEU A 239 11.55 -5.61 3.57
C LEU A 239 11.00 -6.38 2.36
N VAL A 240 11.46 -6.10 1.14
CA VAL A 240 11.05 -6.89 -0.06
C VAL A 240 11.64 -8.30 -0.05
N SER A 241 12.70 -8.61 0.71
CA SER A 241 13.26 -9.96 0.81
C SER A 241 12.36 -10.96 1.57
N PHE A 242 11.32 -10.49 2.27
CA PHE A 242 10.38 -11.37 2.97
C PHE A 242 9.32 -11.96 2.02
N ASN A 243 9.07 -13.27 2.14
CA ASN A 243 7.97 -13.92 1.38
C ASN A 243 6.61 -13.27 1.68
N GLY A 244 5.89 -12.89 0.61
CA GLY A 244 4.59 -12.19 0.68
C GLY A 244 4.65 -10.66 0.83
N VAL A 245 5.80 -10.06 1.16
CA VAL A 245 5.98 -8.60 1.23
C VAL A 245 6.36 -8.05 -0.15
N GLY A 246 5.57 -7.14 -0.70
CA GLY A 246 5.81 -6.50 -2.01
C GLY A 246 6.20 -5.01 -1.89
N PRO A 247 6.55 -4.33 -3.01
CA PRO A 247 7.00 -2.95 -3.00
C PRO A 247 6.07 -1.98 -2.26
N LYS A 248 4.74 -2.11 -2.40
CA LYS A 248 3.75 -1.31 -1.64
C LYS A 248 3.88 -1.45 -0.11
N VAL A 249 4.26 -2.63 0.38
CA VAL A 249 4.36 -2.87 1.84
C VAL A 249 5.69 -2.29 2.34
N ALA A 250 6.79 -2.59 1.66
CA ALA A 250 8.10 -2.05 1.98
C ALA A 250 8.13 -0.51 1.94
N SER A 251 7.66 0.10 0.84
CA SER A 251 7.62 1.57 0.70
C SER A 251 6.68 2.26 1.69
N CYS A 252 5.58 1.61 2.13
CA CYS A 252 4.76 2.13 3.23
C CYS A 252 5.55 2.16 4.55
N VAL A 253 6.22 1.07 4.93
CA VAL A 253 7.00 1.03 6.18
C VAL A 253 8.19 1.99 6.10
N SER A 254 8.90 2.01 4.97
CA SER A 254 10.00 2.94 4.70
C SER A 254 9.55 4.40 4.79
N ALA A 255 8.39 4.77 4.22
CA ALA A 255 7.88 6.15 4.25
C ALA A 255 7.31 6.60 5.61
N PHE A 256 6.61 5.72 6.35
CA PHE A 256 5.84 6.10 7.54
C PHE A 256 6.46 5.69 8.88
N CYS A 257 7.26 4.61 8.92
CA CYS A 257 7.91 4.11 10.14
C CYS A 257 9.37 4.62 10.23
N ILE A 258 10.14 4.49 9.13
CA ILE A 258 11.53 4.95 9.05
C ILE A 258 11.63 6.44 8.64
N GLY A 259 10.70 6.92 7.82
CA GLY A 259 10.66 8.31 7.35
C GLY A 259 11.44 8.58 6.05
N ASN A 260 11.84 7.55 5.30
CA ASN A 260 12.52 7.66 4.00
C ASN A 260 11.66 8.34 2.92
N ASP A 261 12.28 8.97 1.91
CA ASP A 261 11.58 9.59 0.77
C ASP A 261 11.02 8.55 -0.21
N GLU A 262 9.89 7.97 0.19
CA GLU A 262 9.20 6.90 -0.52
C GLU A 262 7.75 7.27 -0.88
N MET A 263 7.28 6.75 -2.01
CA MET A 263 5.92 6.99 -2.54
C MET A 263 5.19 5.66 -2.76
N ALA A 264 4.59 5.11 -1.69
CA ALA A 264 3.91 3.83 -1.77
C ALA A 264 2.71 3.87 -2.73
N VAL A 265 2.69 3.02 -3.75
CA VAL A 265 1.62 3.00 -4.76
C VAL A 265 0.50 2.04 -4.34
N ASP A 266 -0.62 2.62 -3.92
CA ASP A 266 -1.86 1.88 -3.63
C ASP A 266 -2.84 1.90 -4.84
N THR A 267 -4.09 1.48 -4.62
CA THR A 267 -5.13 1.45 -5.67
C THR A 267 -5.74 2.82 -5.99
N HIS A 268 -5.53 3.84 -5.15
CA HIS A 268 -5.92 5.23 -5.40
C HIS A 268 -4.82 5.95 -6.18
N VAL A 269 -3.57 5.86 -5.72
CA VAL A 269 -2.37 6.40 -6.39
C VAL A 269 -2.26 5.86 -7.81
N HIS A 270 -2.21 4.53 -8.00
CA HIS A 270 -2.07 3.93 -9.34
C HIS A 270 -3.17 4.38 -10.32
N ARG A 271 -4.41 4.43 -9.85
CA ARG A 271 -5.58 4.84 -10.66
C ARG A 271 -5.52 6.30 -11.06
N LEU A 272 -5.04 7.18 -10.17
CA LEU A 272 -4.87 8.61 -10.47
C LEU A 272 -3.68 8.86 -11.39
N CYS A 273 -2.54 8.22 -11.16
CA CYS A 273 -1.38 8.34 -12.03
C CYS A 273 -1.69 7.87 -13.47
N ARG A 274 -2.50 6.81 -13.64
CA ARG A 274 -3.06 6.46 -14.96
C ARG A 274 -3.97 7.55 -15.54
N LYS A 275 -4.93 8.08 -14.77
CA LYS A 275 -5.82 9.18 -15.22
C LYS A 275 -5.07 10.47 -15.61
N LEU A 276 -3.92 10.74 -14.98
CA LEU A 276 -3.05 11.88 -15.27
C LEU A 276 -2.10 11.65 -16.49
N GLY A 277 -2.02 10.42 -17.00
CA GLY A 277 -1.05 10.03 -18.03
C GLY A 277 0.39 9.86 -17.52
N TRP A 278 0.59 9.78 -16.21
CA TRP A 278 1.90 9.60 -15.55
C TRP A 278 2.50 8.20 -15.75
N VAL A 279 1.69 7.22 -16.18
CA VAL A 279 2.14 5.88 -16.59
C VAL A 279 1.27 5.36 -17.75
N PRO A 280 1.79 4.44 -18.60
CA PRO A 280 1.00 3.80 -19.65
C PRO A 280 -0.22 3.03 -19.13
N ASP A 281 -1.28 2.95 -19.93
CA ASP A 281 -2.53 2.27 -19.54
C ASP A 281 -2.41 0.75 -19.28
N LYS A 282 -1.31 0.13 -19.71
CA LYS A 282 -0.99 -1.28 -19.43
C LYS A 282 -0.04 -1.47 -18.24
N ALA A 283 0.35 -0.39 -17.56
CA ALA A 283 1.23 -0.45 -16.40
C ALA A 283 0.59 -1.24 -15.24
N THR A 284 1.38 -2.08 -14.60
CA THR A 284 1.03 -2.68 -13.30
C THR A 284 1.25 -1.68 -12.15
N ARG A 285 0.76 -1.99 -10.94
CA ARG A 285 1.01 -1.18 -9.74
C ARG A 285 2.50 -1.10 -9.40
N ASP A 286 3.21 -2.23 -9.49
CA ASP A 286 4.63 -2.31 -9.14
C ASP A 286 5.47 -1.53 -10.16
N GLN A 287 5.18 -1.64 -11.47
CA GLN A 287 5.76 -0.73 -12.47
C GLN A 287 5.41 0.74 -12.23
N THR A 288 4.20 1.03 -11.73
CA THR A 288 3.85 2.42 -11.36
C THR A 288 4.68 2.91 -10.18
N TYR A 289 4.99 2.06 -9.20
CA TYR A 289 5.90 2.38 -8.12
C TYR A 289 7.32 2.65 -8.62
N TYR A 290 7.91 1.74 -9.41
CA TYR A 290 9.27 1.92 -9.93
C TYR A 290 9.39 3.18 -10.81
N HIS A 291 8.38 3.46 -11.64
CA HIS A 291 8.33 4.68 -12.45
C HIS A 291 8.25 5.95 -11.59
N LEU A 292 7.37 6.00 -10.60
CA LEU A 292 7.24 7.18 -9.73
C LEU A 292 8.42 7.34 -8.77
N TYR A 293 9.11 6.25 -8.40
CA TYR A 293 10.33 6.31 -7.61
C TYR A 293 11.46 7.09 -8.32
N GLU A 294 11.59 6.91 -9.64
CA GLU A 294 12.52 7.65 -10.51
C GLU A 294 12.02 9.08 -10.79
N ARG A 295 10.76 9.23 -11.22
CA ARG A 295 10.26 10.50 -11.79
C ARG A 295 9.82 11.55 -10.78
N ILE A 296 9.47 11.18 -9.54
CA ILE A 296 8.95 12.12 -8.54
C ILE A 296 10.10 12.65 -7.65
N PRO A 297 10.34 13.98 -7.60
CA PRO A 297 11.31 14.56 -6.68
C PRO A 297 11.04 14.17 -5.23
N SER A 298 12.09 13.83 -4.47
CA SER A 298 11.99 13.27 -3.12
C SER A 298 11.03 14.04 -2.19
N LYS A 299 11.15 15.38 -2.17
CA LYS A 299 10.28 16.30 -1.41
C LYS A 299 8.77 16.15 -1.69
N LEU A 300 8.38 15.63 -2.85
CA LEU A 300 6.99 15.45 -3.28
C LEU A 300 6.46 14.02 -3.09
N LYS A 301 7.33 13.02 -2.86
CA LYS A 301 6.94 11.60 -2.75
C LYS A 301 5.89 11.36 -1.65
N TYR A 302 6.13 11.89 -0.45
CA TYR A 302 5.17 11.79 0.67
C TYR A 302 3.93 12.70 0.48
N PRO A 303 4.04 14.01 0.14
CA PRO A 303 2.87 14.84 -0.13
C PRO A 303 1.93 14.23 -1.17
N LEU A 304 2.44 13.79 -2.32
CA LEU A 304 1.63 13.20 -3.38
C LEU A 304 0.98 11.88 -2.94
N HIS A 305 1.67 11.04 -2.17
CA HIS A 305 1.05 9.83 -1.62
C HIS A 305 -0.20 10.16 -0.77
N VAL A 306 -0.07 11.09 0.19
CA VAL A 306 -1.17 11.50 1.07
C VAL A 306 -2.30 12.16 0.27
N LEU A 307 -1.96 13.11 -0.59
CA LEU A 307 -2.92 13.91 -1.35
C LEU A 307 -3.69 13.07 -2.39
N LEU A 308 -3.03 12.20 -3.14
CA LEU A 308 -3.68 11.33 -4.12
C LEU A 308 -4.60 10.29 -3.44
N ILE A 309 -4.26 9.80 -2.24
CA ILE A 309 -5.14 8.92 -1.47
C ILE A 309 -6.37 9.67 -0.93
N LYS A 310 -6.20 10.89 -0.39
CA LYS A 310 -7.33 11.74 0.05
C LYS A 310 -8.25 12.08 -1.13
N HIS A 311 -7.68 12.58 -2.23
CA HIS A 311 -8.40 12.93 -3.45
C HIS A 311 -9.14 11.73 -4.07
N GLY A 312 -8.46 10.59 -4.16
CA GLY A 312 -9.01 9.36 -4.71
C GLY A 312 -10.13 8.73 -3.86
N LYS A 313 -10.43 9.28 -2.68
CA LYS A 313 -11.60 8.93 -1.85
C LYS A 313 -12.67 10.03 -1.87
N ALA A 314 -12.23 11.29 -1.81
CA ALA A 314 -13.09 12.48 -1.69
C ALA A 314 -13.78 12.91 -3.00
N CYS A 315 -13.15 12.69 -4.16
CA CYS A 315 -13.68 13.12 -5.45
C CYS A 315 -14.41 11.98 -6.18
N ALA A 316 -15.69 12.17 -6.47
CA ALA A 316 -16.56 11.18 -7.14
C ALA A 316 -16.00 10.76 -8.52
N GLU A 317 -15.58 11.72 -9.35
CA GLU A 317 -14.95 11.46 -10.66
C GLU A 317 -13.65 10.64 -10.57
N CYS A 318 -12.91 10.78 -9.46
CA CYS A 318 -11.62 10.16 -9.24
C CYS A 318 -11.71 8.85 -8.46
N SER A 319 -12.83 8.60 -7.77
CA SER A 319 -13.18 7.32 -7.14
C SER A 319 -13.12 6.15 -8.12
N ALA A 320 -12.97 4.94 -7.58
CA ALA A 320 -13.11 3.70 -8.35
C ALA A 320 -14.59 3.30 -8.56
N ARG A 321 -15.53 3.90 -7.80
CA ARG A 321 -16.96 3.54 -7.79
C ARG A 321 -17.89 4.59 -8.40
N GLY A 322 -17.35 5.68 -8.95
CA GLY A 322 -18.14 6.83 -9.42
C GLY A 322 -18.73 7.71 -8.31
N PHE A 323 -18.69 7.28 -7.05
CA PHE A 323 -19.09 8.05 -5.87
C PHE A 323 -17.96 8.19 -4.85
N ALA A 324 -17.97 9.27 -4.09
CA ALA A 324 -16.98 9.58 -3.06
C ALA A 324 -17.20 8.72 -1.80
N THR A 325 -16.15 8.06 -1.30
CA THR A 325 -16.20 7.17 -0.11
C THR A 325 -15.80 7.87 1.18
N ASP A 326 -15.10 8.97 1.02
CA ASP A 326 -14.88 10.05 1.98
C ASP A 326 -15.54 11.28 1.33
N ARG A 327 -16.01 12.30 2.05
CA ARG A 327 -16.58 13.49 1.40
C ARG A 327 -15.63 14.67 1.54
N TYR A 328 -15.66 15.58 0.57
CA TYR A 328 -15.13 16.92 0.79
C TYR A 328 -15.93 17.55 1.94
N ALA A 329 -15.26 17.84 3.06
CA ALA A 329 -15.74 18.88 3.95
C ALA A 329 -15.66 20.21 3.18
N SER A 330 -16.73 21.00 3.20
CA SER A 330 -16.69 22.38 2.71
C SER A 330 -15.63 23.17 3.50
N PRO A 331 -14.92 24.15 2.92
CA PRO A 331 -14.03 25.03 3.68
C PRO A 331 -14.67 25.64 4.93
N ASP A 332 -15.99 25.89 4.89
CA ASP A 332 -16.78 26.46 6.00
C ASP A 332 -17.25 25.43 7.06
N TRP A 333 -16.70 24.22 7.10
CA TRP A 333 -17.11 23.14 8.03
C TRP A 333 -17.09 23.52 9.52
N GLU A 334 -16.25 24.48 9.94
CA GLU A 334 -16.22 25.00 11.31
C GLU A 334 -17.44 25.87 11.66
N LYS A 335 -18.14 26.43 10.68
CA LYS A 335 -19.28 27.36 10.88
C LYS A 335 -20.64 26.66 11.01
N GLU A 336 -20.82 25.50 10.37
CA GLU A 336 -22.13 24.83 10.29
C GLU A 336 -22.30 23.62 11.23
N GLY A 337 -21.28 23.27 12.02
CA GLY A 337 -21.40 22.30 13.13
C GLY A 337 -21.76 20.86 12.75
N MET A 338 -21.80 20.52 11.45
CA MET A 338 -22.23 19.21 10.97
C MET A 338 -21.12 18.16 11.04
N SER A 339 -21.43 17.02 11.66
CA SER A 339 -20.49 15.93 11.91
C SER A 339 -20.16 15.13 10.65
N VAL A 340 -18.97 14.51 10.64
CA VAL A 340 -18.48 13.74 9.48
C VAL A 340 -19.34 12.48 9.28
N ILE A 341 -20.22 12.51 8.28
CA ILE A 341 -21.12 11.41 7.90
C ILE A 341 -20.33 10.27 7.24
N SER A 342 -19.61 9.50 8.05
CA SER A 342 -18.83 8.34 7.60
C SER A 342 -19.66 7.05 7.61
N GLY A 343 -20.24 6.70 6.46
CA GLY A 343 -20.72 5.34 6.18
C GLY A 343 -22.24 5.09 6.21
N VAL A 344 -23.07 6.14 6.11
CA VAL A 344 -24.53 5.99 5.87
C VAL A 344 -24.76 5.28 4.53
N LYS A 345 -25.68 4.30 4.50
CA LYS A 345 -26.00 3.54 3.27
C LYS A 345 -26.81 4.40 2.31
N GLN A 346 -26.75 4.07 1.02
CA GLN A 346 -27.52 4.77 -0.04
C GLN A 346 -29.05 4.73 0.20
N GLU A 347 -29.54 3.73 0.93
CA GLU A 347 -30.96 3.49 1.25
C GLU A 347 -31.50 4.44 2.33
N GLU A 348 -30.64 5.13 3.08
CA GLU A 348 -31.01 5.98 4.24
C GLU A 348 -31.08 7.49 3.88
N TRP A 349 -30.90 7.85 2.60
CA TRP A 349 -30.89 9.24 2.12
C TRP A 349 -32.29 9.70 1.70
N LYS A 350 -32.81 10.75 2.33
CA LYS A 350 -34.01 11.45 1.82
C LYS A 350 -33.68 12.13 0.50
N GLU A 351 -34.70 12.41 -0.31
CA GLU A 351 -34.46 12.99 -1.64
C GLU A 351 -33.89 14.42 -1.56
N ASP A 352 -34.28 15.17 -0.54
CA ASP A 352 -33.80 16.54 -0.27
C ASP A 352 -32.28 16.58 0.02
N ASP A 353 -31.74 15.53 0.66
CA ASP A 353 -30.31 15.44 0.99
C ASP A 353 -29.43 15.20 -0.24
N LYS A 354 -30.02 14.81 -1.37
CA LYS A 354 -29.35 14.68 -2.67
C LYS A 354 -29.09 16.04 -3.31
N ALA A 355 -29.90 17.05 -3.00
CA ALA A 355 -29.88 18.37 -3.65
C ALA A 355 -28.92 19.38 -2.99
N LYS A 356 -28.55 19.19 -1.71
CA LYS A 356 -27.76 20.16 -0.93
C LYS A 356 -26.25 20.06 -1.10
N PHE A 357 -25.75 19.06 -1.81
CA PHE A 357 -24.32 18.94 -2.13
C PHE A 357 -24.07 19.40 -3.56
N ASP A 358 -23.67 20.67 -3.69
CA ASP A 358 -23.08 21.17 -4.93
C ASP A 358 -21.94 20.22 -5.35
N VAL A 359 -21.99 19.71 -6.57
CA VAL A 359 -21.09 18.62 -6.99
C VAL A 359 -19.70 19.20 -7.21
N VAL A 360 -18.88 19.18 -6.15
CA VAL A 360 -17.50 19.69 -6.12
C VAL A 360 -16.73 19.11 -7.31
N LYS A 361 -16.61 19.94 -8.35
CA LYS A 361 -16.00 19.59 -9.64
C LYS A 361 -14.57 19.15 -9.38
N CYS A 362 -14.07 18.17 -10.15
CA CYS A 362 -12.72 17.66 -9.88
C CYS A 362 -11.68 18.77 -10.16
N PRO A 363 -10.89 19.23 -9.17
CA PRO A 363 -9.89 20.29 -9.38
C PRO A 363 -8.82 19.87 -10.40
N LEU A 364 -8.44 18.58 -10.44
CA LEU A 364 -7.54 18.04 -11.46
C LEU A 364 -8.15 18.06 -12.88
N ARG A 365 -9.48 17.96 -13.02
CA ARG A 365 -10.17 18.19 -14.31
C ARG A 365 -10.20 19.67 -14.65
N GLN A 366 -10.51 20.54 -13.69
CA GLN A 366 -10.57 22.00 -13.92
C GLN A 366 -9.22 22.55 -14.38
N ALA A 367 -8.12 22.05 -13.82
CA ALA A 367 -6.75 22.31 -14.29
C ALA A 367 -6.35 21.60 -15.60
N GLY A 368 -7.30 20.92 -16.28
CA GLY A 368 -7.10 20.29 -17.59
C GLY A 368 -6.26 19.00 -17.58
N LEU A 369 -5.90 18.44 -16.42
CA LEU A 369 -4.88 17.40 -16.28
C LEU A 369 -5.34 15.99 -16.72
N PHE A 370 -6.64 15.79 -16.94
CA PHE A 370 -7.22 14.55 -17.49
C PHE A 370 -7.48 14.61 -19.01
N SER A 371 -6.89 15.58 -19.72
CA SER A 371 -7.07 15.73 -21.17
C SER A 371 -6.22 14.73 -21.96
N LYS A 372 -6.86 13.96 -22.86
CA LYS A 372 -6.17 12.97 -23.73
C LYS A 372 -5.12 13.61 -24.65
N SER A 373 -5.22 14.91 -24.94
CA SER A 373 -4.24 15.67 -25.72
C SER A 373 -2.85 15.68 -25.08
N ARG A 374 -2.73 15.80 -23.75
CA ARG A 374 -1.44 15.72 -23.03
C ARG A 374 -0.80 14.31 -23.04
N ALA A 375 -1.50 13.29 -23.53
CA ALA A 375 -0.94 11.96 -23.77
C ALA A 375 -0.53 11.75 -25.25
N ALA A 376 -0.83 12.69 -26.15
CA ALA A 376 -0.63 12.57 -27.59
C ALA A 376 0.58 13.35 -28.13
N GLY A 377 1.37 14.02 -27.27
CA GLY A 377 2.51 14.88 -27.61
C GLY A 377 3.75 14.17 -28.21
N ILE A 378 3.59 12.97 -28.77
CA ILE A 378 4.64 12.25 -29.52
C ILE A 378 4.16 12.02 -30.95
N LYS A 379 3.97 13.12 -31.70
CA LYS A 379 3.75 13.10 -33.15
C LYS A 379 4.44 14.26 -33.85
N LYS A 380 5.68 14.00 -34.30
CA LYS A 380 6.39 14.67 -35.39
C LYS A 380 6.21 16.20 -35.47
N GLU A 381 7.09 16.93 -34.78
CA GLU A 381 7.68 18.09 -35.45
C GLU A 381 8.96 17.63 -36.15
N SER A 382 9.21 18.18 -37.33
CA SER A 382 10.13 17.59 -38.31
C SER A 382 11.57 18.04 -38.07
N ILE A 383 12.52 17.11 -38.23
CA ILE A 383 13.91 17.45 -38.48
C ILE A 383 13.98 18.19 -39.83
N LYS A 384 13.96 19.51 -39.80
CA LYS A 384 14.48 20.34 -40.89
C LYS A 384 16.00 20.45 -40.70
N GLN A 385 16.76 19.79 -41.57
CA GLN A 385 18.17 20.11 -41.74
C GLN A 385 18.26 21.41 -42.54
N GLU A 386 18.84 22.45 -41.95
CA GLU A 386 19.40 23.54 -42.73
C GLU A 386 20.90 23.27 -42.89
N ASN A 387 21.34 23.09 -44.13
CA ASN A 387 22.73 22.80 -44.50
C ASN A 387 23.35 24.05 -45.15
N GLY A 388 24.60 24.34 -44.78
CA GLY A 388 25.39 25.44 -45.34
C GLY A 388 25.43 26.68 -44.43
N SER A 389 26.51 27.47 -44.41
CA SER A 389 27.72 27.42 -45.25
C SER A 389 28.95 27.95 -44.47
N PRO A 390 30.20 28.04 -45.01
CA PRO A 390 31.29 27.28 -44.43
C PRO A 390 32.40 28.11 -43.76
N VAL A 391 33.13 27.47 -42.84
CA VAL A 391 34.32 28.02 -42.20
C VAL A 391 35.49 28.12 -43.21
N LYS A 392 35.99 29.33 -43.47
CA LYS A 392 37.26 29.56 -44.17
C LYS A 392 38.43 29.58 -43.18
N LYS A 393 39.54 28.89 -43.51
CA LYS A 393 40.82 28.97 -42.80
C LYS A 393 41.71 30.09 -43.36
N VAL A 394 41.85 31.20 -42.64
CA VAL A 394 42.96 32.19 -42.64
C VAL A 394 42.92 32.86 -41.25
N GLY A 395 44.00 33.21 -40.55
CA GLY A 395 45.44 33.04 -40.75
C GLY A 395 46.17 33.34 -39.42
N GLY A 396 47.49 33.56 -39.39
CA GLY A 396 48.20 33.91 -38.14
C GLY A 396 49.44 34.80 -38.30
N SER A 397 49.71 35.65 -37.29
CA SER A 397 50.99 36.37 -37.08
C SER A 397 51.20 36.86 -35.63
N ARG A 398 52.00 36.08 -34.88
CA ARG A 398 53.12 36.40 -33.95
C ARG A 398 53.29 37.79 -33.24
N VAL A 399 53.92 37.73 -32.03
CA VAL A 399 54.57 38.77 -31.16
C VAL A 399 53.66 39.88 -30.61
N LYS A 400 53.85 40.44 -29.39
CA LYS A 400 54.84 40.29 -28.28
C LYS A 400 54.09 39.92 -26.97
N LYS A 401 54.62 39.39 -25.86
CA LYS A 401 55.92 39.44 -25.10
C LYS A 401 56.23 40.77 -24.38
N GLU A 402 55.91 40.81 -23.09
CA GLU A 402 56.52 41.65 -22.06
C GLU A 402 56.41 40.89 -20.72
N GLU A 403 57.42 41.01 -19.86
CA GLU A 403 57.55 40.36 -18.53
C GLU A 403 57.85 41.46 -17.49
N VAL A 404 57.34 41.32 -16.25
CA VAL A 404 57.77 42.07 -15.06
C VAL A 404 57.67 41.16 -13.82
N GLU A 405 58.62 41.32 -12.89
CA GLU A 405 58.72 40.71 -11.54
C GLU A 405 57.47 40.92 -10.65
N GLU A 406 57.10 40.08 -9.67
CA GLU A 406 57.78 39.48 -8.47
C GLU A 406 57.69 40.36 -7.20
N GLU A 407 57.79 39.71 -6.02
CA GLU A 407 57.78 40.22 -4.63
C GLU A 407 56.51 40.89 -4.05
N ALA A 408 55.73 40.11 -3.29
CA ALA A 408 55.35 40.40 -1.87
C ALA A 408 54.60 39.21 -1.23
#